data_AF-A0A0P9GXZ0-F1
#
_entry.id   AF-A0A0P9GXZ0-F1
#
_cell.length_a   1.000
_cell.length_b   1.000
_cell.length_c   1.000
_cell.angle_alpha   90.00
_cell.angle_beta   90.00
_cell.angle_gamma   90.00
#
_symmetry.space_group_name_H-M   'P 1'
#
loop_
_entity.id
_entity.type
_entity.pdbx_description
1 polymer ?
#
loop_
_entity_poly.entity_id
_entity_poly.type
_entity_poly.pdbx_seq_one_letter_code
_entity_poly.pdbx_strand_id
1 'polypeptide(L)' 'VRPDHNTFGKGWAERLAALLPNAGLIGIDERTGMIDDGADGAWQVYGQGSVTLYRGGRAHAYRPGQGFVLQ' A
#
# COMPACT_ATOMS: atom_id res chain seq x y z
N VAL A 1 -7.58 2.24 2.64
CA VAL A 1 -6.24 2.66 3.08
C VAL A 1 -6.16 2.51 4.59
N ARG A 2 -5.10 1.90 5.11
CA ARG A 2 -4.87 1.83 6.56
C ARG A 2 -3.59 2.60 6.95
N PRO A 3 -3.72 3.70 7.71
CA PRO A 3 -2.59 4.38 8.36
C PRO A 3 -1.94 3.50 9.45
N ASP A 4 -0.71 3.83 9.82
CA ASP A 4 0.12 3.19 10.86
C ASP A 4 0.36 1.69 10.64
N HIS A 5 0.55 1.32 9.37
CA HIS A 5 0.69 -0.07 8.92
C HIS A 5 1.87 -0.83 9.57
N ASN A 6 2.95 -0.13 9.89
CA ASN A 6 4.13 -0.70 10.57
C ASN A 6 3.89 -0.96 12.07
N THR A 7 2.86 -0.36 12.65
CA THR A 7 2.52 -0.48 14.09
C THR A 7 1.39 -1.49 14.32
N PHE A 8 0.55 -1.74 13.30
CA PHE A 8 -0.51 -2.75 13.33
C PHE A 8 -0.07 -4.11 12.77
N GLY A 9 -0.18 -5.17 13.58
CA GLY A 9 0.19 -6.54 13.18
C GLY A 9 -0.46 -7.02 11.88
N LYS A 10 0.29 -7.76 11.05
CA LYS A 10 -0.03 -8.10 9.64
C LYS A 10 -1.31 -8.91 9.41
N GLY A 11 -1.90 -9.50 10.45
CA GLY A 11 -3.08 -10.39 10.32
C GLY A 11 -4.36 -9.70 9.82
N TRP A 12 -4.44 -8.37 9.86
CA TRP A 12 -5.59 -7.65 9.32
C TRP A 12 -5.66 -7.74 7.78
N ALA A 13 -4.51 -7.72 7.10
CA ALA A 13 -4.44 -7.67 5.65
C ALA A 13 -4.91 -9.01 5.05
N GLU A 14 -4.48 -10.12 5.64
CA GLU A 14 -4.93 -11.46 5.27
C GLU A 14 -6.45 -11.63 5.47
N ARG A 15 -6.97 -11.17 6.60
CA ARG A 15 -8.40 -11.25 6.91
C ARG A 15 -9.25 -10.42 5.94
N LEU A 16 -8.84 -9.20 5.62
CA LEU A 16 -9.57 -8.35 4.66
C LEU A 16 -9.42 -8.87 3.22
N ALA A 17 -8.26 -9.40 2.85
CA ALA A 17 -8.04 -9.96 1.52
C ALA A 17 -8.97 -11.17 1.26
N ALA A 18 -9.23 -11.99 2.29
CA ALA A 18 -10.18 -13.09 2.20
C ALA A 18 -11.63 -12.62 2.05
N LEU A 19 -12.00 -11.52 2.71
CA LEU A 19 -13.38 -10.98 2.66
C LEU A 19 -13.64 -10.12 1.42
N LEU A 20 -12.61 -9.50 0.85
CA LEU A 20 -12.70 -8.58 -0.29
C LEU A 20 -11.71 -9.00 -1.39
N PRO A 21 -11.90 -10.18 -2.01
CA PRO A 21 -10.93 -10.74 -2.97
C PRO A 21 -10.72 -9.88 -4.22
N ASN A 22 -11.68 -9.02 -4.54
CA ASN A 22 -11.65 -8.14 -5.71
C ASN A 22 -11.16 -6.72 -5.39
N ALA A 23 -10.89 -6.40 -4.12
CA ALA A 23 -10.42 -5.08 -3.71
C ALA A 23 -8.89 -5.03 -3.61
N GLY A 24 -8.29 -3.92 -4.02
CA GLY A 24 -6.91 -3.61 -3.69
C GLY A 24 -6.79 -3.13 -2.24
N LEU A 25 -5.95 -3.76 -1.44
CA LEU A 25 -5.69 -3.36 -0.07
C LEU A 25 -4.34 -2.64 0.01
N ILE A 26 -4.32 -1.48 0.65
CA ILE A 26 -3.12 -0.65 0.77
C ILE A 26 -2.86 -0.35 2.25
N GLY A 27 -1.69 -0.78 2.72
CA GLY A 27 -1.12 -0.38 4.00
C GLY A 27 -0.12 0.76 3.79
N ILE A 28 -0.20 1.80 4.61
CA ILE A 28 0.71 2.93 4.57
C ILE A 28 1.36 3.06 5.94
N ASP A 29 2.69 2.98 5.99
CA ASP A 29 3.43 3.11 7.24
C ASP A 29 3.30 4.54 7.81
N GLU A 30 3.57 4.69 9.12
CA GLU A 30 3.64 6.01 9.75
C GLU A 30 4.55 6.98 8.99
N ARG A 31 4.16 8.26 8.94
CA ARG A 31 4.90 9.33 8.24
C ARG A 31 5.23 8.99 6.78
N THR A 32 4.35 8.24 6.14
CA THR A 32 4.44 7.83 4.73
C THR A 32 3.14 8.21 4.03
N GLY A 33 3.24 8.55 2.75
CA GLY A 33 2.10 8.85 1.91
C GLY A 33 2.32 8.38 0.49
N MET A 34 1.26 8.33 -0.29
CA MET A 34 1.33 8.18 -1.74
C MET A 34 0.45 9.23 -2.42
N ILE A 35 0.92 9.77 -3.54
CA ILE A 35 0.21 10.78 -4.33
C ILE A 35 0.20 10.31 -5.78
N ASP A 36 -0.93 10.47 -6.45
CA ASP A 36 -1.09 10.22 -7.88
C ASP A 36 -0.55 11.41 -8.70
N ASP A 37 0.76 11.64 -8.59
CA ASP A 37 1.48 12.73 -9.26
C ASP A 37 2.68 12.23 -10.09
N GLY A 38 2.82 10.92 -10.23
CA GLY A 38 3.83 10.29 -11.07
C GLY A 38 3.52 10.39 -12.56
N ALA A 39 4.52 10.06 -13.37
CA ALA A 39 4.34 9.94 -14.82
C ALA A 39 3.20 8.95 -15.14
N ASP A 40 2.39 9.29 -16.13
CA ASP A 40 1.25 8.49 -16.61
C ASP A 40 0.19 8.15 -15.55
N GLY A 41 0.03 8.98 -14.50
CA GLY A 41 -0.95 8.73 -13.43
C GLY A 41 -0.53 7.59 -12.50
N ALA A 42 0.79 7.47 -12.28
CA ALA A 42 1.33 6.53 -11.32
C ALA A 42 1.29 7.11 -9.90
N TRP A 43 0.93 6.28 -8.93
CA TRP A 43 1.04 6.60 -7.51
C TRP A 43 2.51 6.57 -7.10
N GLN A 44 3.01 7.70 -6.61
CA GLN A 44 4.37 7.85 -6.09
C GLN A 44 4.37 7.81 -4.58
N VAL A 45 5.34 7.11 -4.00
CA VAL A 45 5.51 7.01 -2.55
C VAL A 45 6.44 8.10 -2.03
N TYR A 46 6.04 8.72 -0.92
CA TYR A 46 6.76 9.77 -0.22
C TYR A 46 6.82 9.49 1.29
N GLY A 47 7.75 10.16 1.98
CA GLY A 47 7.88 10.06 3.44
C GLY A 47 9.01 9.13 3.88
N GLN A 48 8.86 8.50 5.04
CA GLN A 48 9.95 7.78 5.72
C GLN A 48 9.82 6.26 5.74
N GLY A 49 8.60 5.74 5.55
CA GLY A 49 8.31 4.30 5.53
C GLY A 49 7.95 3.82 4.13
N SER A 50 7.17 2.75 4.05
CA SER A 50 6.75 2.14 2.78
C SER A 50 5.22 2.12 2.62
N VAL A 51 4.79 2.00 1.38
CA VAL A 51 3.41 1.68 1.02
C VAL A 51 3.36 0.22 0.58
N THR A 52 2.52 -0.59 1.20
CA THR A 52 2.36 -2.01 0.87
C THR A 52 1.04 -2.24 0.15
N LEU A 53 1.11 -2.74 -1.08
CA LEU A 53 -0.03 -3.19 -1.86
C LEU A 53 -0.24 -4.68 -1.62
N TYR A 54 -1.44 -5.05 -1.16
CA TYR A 54 -1.89 -6.42 -1.00
C TYR A 54 -2.91 -6.74 -2.10
N ARG A 55 -2.59 -7.74 -2.93
CA ARG A 55 -3.47 -8.23 -4.01
C ARG A 55 -3.19 -9.69 -4.31
N GLY A 56 -4.25 -10.49 -4.50
CA GLY A 56 -4.13 -11.90 -4.87
C GLY A 56 -3.29 -12.72 -3.88
N GLY A 57 -3.38 -12.39 -2.58
CA GLY A 57 -2.59 -13.03 -1.53
C GLY A 57 -1.10 -12.65 -1.52
N ARG A 58 -0.66 -11.73 -2.38
CA ARG A 58 0.71 -11.21 -2.41
C ARG A 58 0.76 -9.81 -1.80
N ALA A 59 1.88 -9.50 -1.15
CA ALA A 59 2.19 -8.18 -0.63
C ALA A 59 3.44 -7.64 -1.36
N HIS A 60 3.35 -6.42 -1.88
CA HIS A 60 4.49 -5.72 -2.47
C HIS A 60 4.67 -4.35 -1.82
N ALA A 61 5.87 -4.07 -1.33
CA ALA A 61 6.19 -2.82 -0.64
C ALA A 61 6.97 -1.88 -1.55
N TYR A 62 6.51 -0.64 -1.63
CA TYR A 62 7.11 0.46 -2.37
C TYR A 62 7.68 1.48 -1.39
N ARG A 63 8.95 1.84 -1.59
CA ARG A 63 9.71 2.81 -0.80
C ARG A 63 9.60 4.21 -1.39
N PRO A 64 9.99 5.25 -0.64
CA PRO A 64 9.97 6.63 -1.13
C PRO A 64 10.74 6.76 -2.45
N GLY A 65 10.14 7.46 -3.42
CA GLY A 65 10.67 7.62 -4.78
C GLY A 65 10.34 6.47 -5.75
N GLN A 66 9.65 5.42 -5.28
CA GLN A 66 9.11 4.38 -6.16
C GLN A 66 7.65 4.69 -6.52
N GLY A 67 7.33 4.44 -7.79
CA GLY A 67 5.99 4.59 -8.35
C GLY A 67 5.35 3.24 -8.65
N PHE A 68 4.02 3.20 -8.60
CA PHE A 68 3.24 2.04 -9.03
C PHE A 68 1.87 2.44 -9.59
N VAL A 69 1.32 1.59 -10.44
CA VAL A 69 -0.03 1.78 -11.01
C VAL A 69 -1.02 0.90 -10.25
N LEU A 70 -2.12 1.50 -9.80
CA LEU A 70 -3.29 0.78 -9.29
C LEU A 70 -4.09 0.26 -10.50
N GLN A 71 -3.73 -0.91 -11.02
CA GLN A 71 -4.52 -1.59 -12.06
C GLN A 71 -5.82 -2.16 -11.53
#